data_AF-A0A0Q7TXZ0-F1
#
_entry.id   AF-A0A0Q7TXZ0-F1
#
_cell.length_a   1.000
_cell.length_b   1.000
_cell.length_c   1.000
_cell.angle_alpha   90.00
_cell.angle_beta   90.00
_cell.angle_gamma   90.00
#
_symmetry.space_group_name_H-M   'P 1'
#
loop_
_entity.id
_entity.type
_entity.pdbx_description
1 polymer ?
#
loop_
_entity_poly.entity_id
_entity_poly.type
_entity_poly.pdbx_seq_one_letter_code
_entity_poly.pdbx_strand_id
1 'polypeptide(L)'
;MALAAVLPIAAQLALSGCAQGGMGDALPHALGGLPDGAPKPPTQSYSYPNVYGKPAARPDAPLDDQQQLNMQKDLQKLRDEHEKLSADPTLPPPDVPTPAPAPVKKKPAAPKAGQASGAKTNP
;
A
#
# COMPACT_ATOMS: atom_id res chain seq x y z
N MET A 1 -40.92 -1.37 56.04
CA MET A 1 -39.85 -1.72 55.07
C MET A 1 -40.08 -0.93 53.78
N ALA A 2 -39.57 0.30 53.67
CA ALA A 2 -39.64 1.07 52.41
C ALA A 2 -38.51 2.12 52.29
N LEU A 3 -37.45 1.99 53.08
CA LEU A 3 -36.36 2.97 53.15
C LEU A 3 -35.00 2.40 52.71
N ALA A 4 -34.98 1.21 52.12
CA ALA A 4 -33.74 0.49 51.78
C ALA A 4 -33.45 0.42 50.27
N ALA A 5 -34.36 0.90 49.42
CA ALA A 5 -34.26 0.75 47.96
C ALA A 5 -33.92 2.05 47.20
N VAL A 6 -33.68 3.17 47.91
CA VAL A 6 -33.37 4.47 47.27
C VAL A 6 -31.88 4.64 47.00
N LEU A 7 -31.02 3.96 47.76
CA LEU A 7 -29.56 4.08 47.65
C LEU A 7 -28.96 3.54 46.31
N PRO A 8 -29.43 2.44 45.71
CA PRO A 8 -28.80 1.94 44.48
C PRO A 8 -29.19 2.74 43.22
N ILE A 9 -30.28 3.51 43.23
CA ILE A 9 -30.74 4.30 42.08
C ILE A 9 -29.89 5.58 41.94
N ALA A 10 -29.47 6.19 43.06
CA ALA A 10 -28.60 7.37 43.06
C ALA A 10 -27.18 7.05 42.52
N ALA A 11 -26.68 5.83 42.77
CA ALA A 11 -25.38 5.39 42.27
C ALA A 11 -25.36 5.20 40.74
N GLN A 12 -26.50 4.86 40.14
CA GLN A 12 -26.62 4.68 38.68
C GLN A 12 -26.65 6.02 37.94
N LEU A 13 -27.21 7.08 38.52
CA LEU A 13 -27.13 8.45 37.96
C LEU A 13 -25.71 9.03 38.02
N ALA A 14 -24.94 8.67 39.05
CA ALA A 14 -23.57 9.16 39.21
C ALA A 14 -22.60 8.55 38.19
N LEU A 15 -22.82 7.29 37.77
CA LEU A 15 -21.94 6.61 36.80
C LEU A 15 -22.29 6.89 35.34
N SER A 16 -23.52 7.29 35.02
CA SER A 16 -23.90 7.73 33.66
C SER A 16 -23.32 9.10 33.26
N GLY A 17 -22.65 9.80 34.18
CA GLY A 17 -22.06 11.12 33.94
C GLY A 17 -20.66 11.12 33.31
N CYS A 18 -19.91 10.01 33.37
CA CYS A 18 -18.51 10.00 32.94
C CYS A 18 -18.29 9.98 31.41
N ALA A 19 -19.34 9.75 30.61
CA ALA A 19 -19.24 9.69 29.15
C ALA A 19 -20.08 10.75 28.41
N GLN A 20 -20.87 11.55 29.12
CA GLN A 20 -21.61 12.66 28.52
C GLN A 20 -20.62 13.83 28.32
N GLY A 21 -19.84 13.76 27.23
CA GLY A 21 -18.71 14.63 26.92
C GLY A 21 -19.08 16.12 26.94
N GLY A 22 -18.79 16.78 28.07
CA GLY A 22 -19.03 18.22 28.22
C GLY A 22 -18.71 18.81 29.60
N MET A 23 -18.53 18.01 30.67
CA MET A 23 -18.23 18.60 31.98
C MET A 23 -16.84 19.23 32.07
N GLY A 24 -15.83 18.74 31.34
CA GLY A 24 -14.47 19.32 31.39
C GLY A 24 -14.37 20.76 30.87
N ASP A 25 -15.09 21.06 29.79
CA ASP A 25 -15.10 22.39 29.17
C ASP A 25 -15.99 23.39 29.92
N ALA A 26 -16.93 22.91 30.73
CA ALA A 26 -17.83 23.75 31.52
C ALA A 26 -17.30 24.06 32.93
N LEU A 27 -16.16 23.48 33.31
CA LEU A 27 -15.53 23.73 34.61
C LEU A 27 -14.78 25.06 34.60
N PRO A 28 -14.77 25.79 35.72
CA PRO A 28 -13.93 26.96 35.86
C PRO A 28 -12.45 26.55 35.84
N HIS A 29 -11.59 27.43 35.35
CA HIS A 29 -10.15 27.17 35.22
C HIS A 29 -9.49 26.70 36.53
N ALA A 30 -9.92 27.25 37.67
CA ALA A 30 -9.43 26.88 39.00
C ALA A 30 -9.69 25.40 39.39
N LEU A 31 -10.64 24.74 38.71
CA LEU A 31 -11.00 23.34 38.92
C LEU A 31 -10.53 22.43 37.78
N GLY A 32 -9.56 22.89 36.98
CA GLY A 32 -8.99 22.14 35.86
C GLY A 32 -9.74 22.29 34.53
N GLY A 33 -10.62 23.29 34.42
CA GLY A 33 -11.34 23.60 33.19
C GLY A 33 -10.52 24.40 32.18
N LEU A 34 -11.09 24.54 30.97
CA LEU A 34 -10.46 25.19 29.83
C LEU A 34 -10.20 26.69 30.12
N PRO A 35 -9.00 27.24 29.80
CA PRO A 35 -8.71 28.66 30.03
C PRO A 35 -9.48 29.58 29.08
N ASP A 36 -9.65 30.86 29.44
CA ASP A 36 -10.48 31.84 28.71
C ASP A 36 -10.06 32.08 27.24
N GLY A 37 -8.82 31.73 26.88
CA GLY A 37 -8.31 31.85 25.51
C GLY A 37 -8.47 30.60 24.66
N ALA A 38 -9.13 29.55 25.17
CA ALA A 38 -9.23 28.30 24.46
C ALA A 38 -10.27 28.36 23.33
N PRO A 39 -9.99 27.70 22.19
CA PRO A 39 -10.91 27.69 21.07
C PRO A 39 -12.22 27.01 21.47
N LYS A 40 -13.34 27.70 21.21
CA LYS A 40 -14.66 27.16 21.50
C LYS A 40 -14.89 25.88 20.69
N PRO A 41 -15.49 24.83 21.29
CA PRO A 41 -15.88 23.66 20.52
C PRO A 41 -16.85 24.05 19.40
N PRO A 42 -16.78 23.39 18.24
CA PRO A 42 -17.68 23.65 17.14
C PRO A 42 -19.12 23.38 17.57
N THR A 43 -20.01 24.32 17.25
CA THR A 43 -21.45 24.22 17.58
C THR A 43 -22.20 23.27 16.65
N GLN A 44 -21.56 22.84 15.56
CA GLN A 44 -22.11 21.93 14.58
C GLN A 44 -21.31 20.63 14.57
N SER A 45 -22.02 19.50 14.51
CA SER A 45 -21.38 18.21 14.25
C SER A 45 -20.77 18.21 12.86
N TYR A 46 -19.50 17.80 12.74
CA TYR A 46 -18.88 17.59 11.44
C TYR A 46 -19.56 16.42 10.73
N SER A 47 -19.96 16.64 9.48
CA SER A 47 -20.40 15.55 8.61
C SER A 47 -19.16 14.87 8.05
N TYR A 48 -18.84 13.68 8.57
CA TYR A 48 -17.81 12.83 7.98
C TYR A 48 -18.43 11.95 6.89
N PRO A 49 -17.72 11.74 5.76
CA PRO A 49 -18.16 10.76 4.78
C PRO A 49 -18.26 9.37 5.46
N ASN A 50 -19.24 8.58 5.05
CA ASN A 50 -19.44 7.24 5.57
C ASN A 50 -18.22 6.37 5.24
N VAL A 51 -17.41 6.03 6.26
CA VAL A 51 -16.22 5.18 6.12
C VAL A 51 -16.56 3.74 5.74
N TYR A 52 -17.79 3.30 6.00
CA TYR A 52 -18.29 1.99 5.57
C TYR A 52 -18.98 2.04 4.20
N GLY A 53 -19.13 3.24 3.62
CA GLY A 53 -19.69 3.44 2.29
C GLY A 53 -18.65 3.12 1.22
N LYS A 54 -19.06 2.38 0.18
CA LYS A 54 -18.20 2.24 -1.00
C LYS A 54 -18.16 3.58 -1.75
N PRO A 55 -16.96 4.07 -2.14
CA PRO A 55 -16.85 5.23 -3.02
C PRO A 55 -17.60 5.00 -4.34
N ALA A 56 -18.05 6.09 -4.96
CA ALA A 56 -18.63 6.03 -6.30
C ALA A 56 -17.63 5.41 -7.28
N ALA A 57 -18.16 4.71 -8.30
CA ALA A 57 -17.33 4.21 -9.39
C ALA A 57 -16.64 5.39 -10.09
N ARG A 58 -15.38 5.18 -10.48
CA ARG A 58 -14.65 6.18 -11.27
C ARG A 58 -15.32 6.30 -12.65
N PRO A 59 -15.44 7.52 -13.20
CA PRO A 59 -16.09 7.72 -14.50
C PRO A 59 -15.26 7.13 -15.65
N ASP A 60 -13.93 7.19 -15.53
CA ASP A 60 -13.01 6.81 -16.59
C ASP A 60 -12.12 5.63 -16.19
N ALA A 61 -11.77 4.83 -17.20
CA ALA A 61 -10.73 3.82 -17.07
C ALA A 61 -9.39 4.52 -16.78
N PRO A 62 -8.58 4.05 -15.82
CA PRO A 62 -7.31 4.68 -15.49
C PRO A 62 -6.31 4.69 -16.66
N LEU A 63 -6.38 3.68 -17.53
CA LEU A 63 -5.51 3.52 -18.69
C LEU A 63 -6.32 3.01 -19.88
N ASP A 64 -5.88 3.38 -21.09
CA ASP A 64 -6.34 2.75 -22.32
C ASP A 64 -5.64 1.40 -22.56
N ASP A 65 -6.17 0.60 -23.50
CA ASP A 65 -5.65 -0.75 -23.79
C ASP A 65 -4.19 -0.76 -24.24
N GLN A 66 -3.75 0.28 -24.98
CA GLN A 66 -2.37 0.38 -25.45
C GLN A 66 -1.42 0.72 -24.30
N GLN A 67 -1.83 1.65 -23.43
CA GLN A 67 -1.09 1.99 -22.23
C GLN A 67 -0.99 0.79 -21.30
N GLN A 68 -2.07 0.03 -21.12
CA GLN A 68 -2.06 -1.20 -20.32
C GLN A 68 -1.07 -2.22 -20.89
N LEU A 69 -1.07 -2.46 -22.20
CA LEU A 69 -0.14 -3.36 -22.86
C LEU A 69 1.32 -2.90 -22.69
N ASN A 70 1.58 -1.59 -22.81
CA ASN A 70 2.93 -1.04 -22.66
C ASN A 70 3.44 -1.21 -21.23
N MET A 71 2.60 -0.93 -20.22
CA MET A 71 2.97 -1.14 -18.83
C MET A 71 3.20 -2.62 -18.51
N GLN A 72 2.40 -3.53 -19.07
CA GLN A 72 2.63 -4.98 -18.89
C GLN A 72 4.00 -5.40 -19.41
N LYS A 73 4.38 -4.91 -20.60
CA LYS A 73 5.70 -5.18 -21.19
C LYS A 73 6.83 -4.62 -20.34
N ASP A 74 6.67 -3.38 -19.84
CA ASP A 74 7.67 -2.73 -19.01
C ASP A 74 7.87 -3.47 -17.68
N LEU A 75 6.79 -3.85 -17.01
CA LEU A 75 6.85 -4.63 -15.77
C LEU A 75 7.46 -6.02 -15.99
N GLN A 76 7.17 -6.67 -17.12
CA GLN A 76 7.79 -7.95 -17.44
C GLN A 76 9.29 -7.79 -17.66
N LYS A 77 9.71 -6.77 -18.40
CA LYS A 77 11.13 -6.47 -18.62
C LYS A 77 11.86 -6.24 -17.30
N LEU A 78 11.30 -5.44 -16.39
CA LEU A 78 11.90 -5.18 -15.07
C LEU A 78 12.02 -6.46 -14.23
N ARG A 79 11.01 -7.35 -14.29
CA ARG A 79 11.08 -8.64 -13.63
C ARG A 79 12.21 -9.50 -14.19
N ASP A 80 12.31 -9.60 -15.51
CA ASP A 80 13.35 -10.40 -16.18
C ASP A 80 14.75 -9.86 -15.86
N GLU A 81 14.91 -8.54 -15.78
CA GLU A 81 16.17 -7.90 -15.37
C GLU A 81 16.51 -8.21 -13.92
N HIS A 82 15.54 -8.11 -13.01
CA HIS A 82 15.75 -8.45 -11.61
C HIS A 82 16.09 -9.94 -11.43
N GLU A 83 15.45 -10.83 -12.18
CA GLU A 83 15.77 -12.27 -12.16
C GLU A 83 17.23 -12.52 -12.59
N LYS A 84 17.69 -11.86 -13.67
CA LYS A 84 19.08 -11.95 -14.13
C LYS A 84 20.08 -11.47 -13.09
N LEU A 85 19.83 -10.31 -12.48
CA LEU A 85 20.70 -9.77 -11.43
C LEU A 85 20.69 -10.64 -10.17
N SER A 86 19.57 -11.28 -9.85
CA SER A 86 19.47 -12.21 -8.72
C SER A 86 20.19 -13.54 -8.98
N ALA A 87 20.22 -13.99 -10.24
CA ALA A 87 20.89 -15.21 -10.65
C ALA A 87 22.41 -15.03 -10.76
N ASP A 88 22.88 -13.83 -11.11
CA ASP A 88 24.30 -13.49 -11.15
C ASP A 88 24.53 -12.09 -10.54
N PRO A 89 24.94 -12.02 -9.25
CA PRO A 89 25.15 -10.76 -8.55
C PRO A 89 26.40 -10.00 -9.03
N THR A 90 27.16 -10.55 -9.98
CA THR A 90 28.33 -9.86 -10.56
C THR A 90 27.97 -9.04 -11.80
N LEU A 91 26.73 -9.13 -12.29
CA LEU A 91 26.26 -8.32 -13.40
C LEU A 91 26.08 -6.85 -12.99
N PRO A 92 26.56 -5.89 -13.80
CA PRO A 92 26.38 -4.47 -13.51
C PRO A 92 24.88 -4.09 -13.55
N PRO A 93 24.45 -3.13 -12.72
CA PRO A 93 23.06 -2.69 -12.69
C PRO A 93 22.62 -2.09 -14.04
N PRO A 94 21.32 -2.17 -14.38
CA PRO A 94 20.79 -1.83 -15.71
C PRO A 94 20.92 -0.34 -16.07
N ASP A 95 21.16 0.53 -15.08
CA ASP A 95 21.33 1.98 -15.27
C ASP A 95 22.74 2.40 -15.74
N VAL A 96 23.69 1.45 -15.78
CA VAL A 96 25.00 1.72 -16.38
C VAL A 96 24.87 1.46 -17.88
N PRO A 97 25.11 2.44 -18.77
CA PRO A 97 25.06 2.22 -20.21
C PRO A 97 26.08 1.15 -20.55
N THR A 98 25.61 -0.07 -20.80
CA THR A 98 26.47 -1.13 -21.31
C THR A 98 26.78 -0.73 -22.75
N PRO A 99 28.07 -0.61 -23.14
CA PRO A 99 28.40 -0.44 -24.55
C PRO A 99 27.74 -1.58 -25.31
N ALA A 100 26.96 -1.26 -26.35
CA ALA A 100 26.33 -2.26 -27.19
C ALA A 100 27.39 -3.31 -27.58
N PRO A 101 27.17 -4.62 -27.34
CA PRO A 101 28.13 -5.61 -27.75
C PRO A 101 28.27 -5.49 -29.27
N ALA A 102 29.48 -5.13 -29.71
CA ALA A 102 29.81 -5.10 -31.13
C ALA A 102 29.38 -6.44 -31.76
N PRO A 103 28.80 -6.45 -32.97
CA PRO A 103 28.33 -7.68 -33.58
C PRO A 103 29.53 -8.60 -33.78
N VAL A 104 29.64 -9.61 -32.92
CA VAL A 104 30.63 -10.68 -33.06
C VAL A 104 30.20 -11.46 -34.28
N LYS A 105 30.84 -11.14 -35.42
CA LYS A 105 30.77 -11.97 -36.63
C LYS A 105 31.21 -13.36 -36.22
N LYS A 106 30.25 -14.29 -36.05
CA LYS A 106 30.52 -15.70 -35.82
C LYS A 106 31.29 -16.23 -37.03
N LYS A 107 32.62 -16.28 -36.93
CA LYS A 107 33.43 -17.10 -37.83
C LYS A 107 33.14 -18.56 -37.46
N PRO A 108 32.69 -19.41 -38.39
CA PRO A 108 32.49 -20.83 -38.09
C PRO A 108 33.81 -21.43 -37.62
N ALA A 109 33.82 -22.04 -36.44
CA ALA A 109 34.95 -22.85 -35.99
C ALA A 109 35.07 -24.05 -36.94
N ALA A 110 36.27 -24.27 -37.49
CA ALA A 110 36.55 -25.45 -38.30
C ALA A 110 36.37 -26.72 -37.43
N PRO A 111 35.81 -27.81 -37.98
CA PRO A 111 35.62 -29.04 -37.22
C PRO A 111 36.99 -29.64 -36.87
N LYS A 112 37.19 -29.98 -35.59
CA LYS A 112 38.34 -30.78 -35.16
C LYS A 112 38.19 -32.19 -35.72
N ALA A 113 39.25 -32.67 -36.35
CA ALA A 113 39.33 -34.03 -36.88
C ALA A 113 39.18 -35.06 -35.74
N GLY A 114 38.33 -36.06 -35.97
CA GLY A 114 38.24 -37.26 -35.14
C GLY A 114 37.01 -37.30 -34.23
N GLN A 115 35.84 -37.55 -34.81
CA GLN A 115 34.78 -38.38 -34.21
C GLN A 115 33.72 -38.65 -35.27
N ALA A 116 34.00 -39.64 -36.13
CA ALA A 116 32.98 -40.31 -36.91
C ALA A 116 32.32 -41.35 -36.01
N SER A 117 30.99 -41.32 -35.87
CA SER A 117 30.21 -42.49 -35.45
C SER A 117 28.72 -42.26 -35.73
N GLY A 118 28.32 -42.65 -36.94
CA GLY A 118 27.01 -43.18 -37.34
C GLY A 118 25.74 -42.71 -36.65
N ALA A 119 24.88 -42.05 -37.42
CA ALA A 119 23.43 -42.25 -37.31
C ALA A 119 22.83 -42.27 -38.72
N LYS A 120 22.25 -43.42 -39.06
CA LYS A 120 21.63 -43.77 -40.34
C LYS A 120 20.42 -42.87 -40.61
N THR A 121 20.35 -42.26 -41.79
CA THR A 121 19.08 -41.78 -42.36
C THR A 121 18.32 -42.99 -42.89
N ASN A 122 17.08 -43.19 -42.44
CA ASN A 122 16.15 -44.16 -43.04
C ASN A 122 14.96 -43.40 -43.66
N PRO A 123 14.28 -43.97 -44.68
CA PRO A 123 13.65 -43.27 -45.80
C PRO A 123 12.39 -42.49 -45.47
#